data_AF-A0AAW1I8R2-F1
#
_entry.id   AF-A0AAW1I8R2-F1
#
_cell.length_a   1.000
_cell.length_b   1.000
_cell.length_c   1.000
_cell.angle_alpha   90.00
_cell.angle_beta   90.00
_cell.angle_gamma   90.00
#
_symmetry.space_group_name_H-M   'P 1'
#
loop_
_entity.id
_entity.type
_entity.pdbx_description
1 polymer ?
#
loop_
_entity_poly.entity_id
_entity_poly.type
_entity_poly.pdbx_seq_one_letter_code
_entity_poly.pdbx_strand_id
1 'polypeptide(L)'
;MCEKREWLKNEIDELINMYHNKPELWDVTSKGYKDRVKKRDALSDIAEKFETTVEEITRKIHKLRNQFNSEFKKVGKKKSGQSADEVYTSKWPYF
;
A
#
# COMPACT_ATOMS: atom_id res chain seq x y z
N MET A 1 8.53 18.70 15.05
CA MET A 1 9.00 17.30 15.08
C MET A 1 7.90 16.44 14.50
N CYS A 2 8.19 15.57 13.54
CA CYS A 2 7.18 14.73 12.90
C CYS A 2 7.22 13.36 13.59
N GLU A 3 6.39 13.17 14.61
CA GLU A 3 6.27 11.90 15.31
C GLU A 3 5.84 10.82 14.32
N LYS A 4 6.75 9.88 14.06
CA LYS A 4 6.45 8.72 13.24
C LYS A 4 5.60 7.80 14.10
N ARG A 5 4.29 7.77 13.87
CA ARG A 5 3.44 6.68 14.38
C ARG A 5 4.08 5.36 13.94
N GLU A 6 4.39 4.49 14.89
CA GLU A 6 4.80 3.13 14.60
C GLU A 6 3.56 2.38 14.13
N TRP A 7 3.58 1.91 12.89
CA TRP A 7 2.50 1.10 12.35
C TRP A 7 2.88 -0.36 12.56
N LEU A 8 2.06 -1.08 13.30
CA LEU A 8 2.26 -2.51 13.51
C LEU A 8 1.91 -3.29 12.23
N LYS A 9 2.45 -4.50 12.09
CA LYS A 9 2.19 -5.35 10.91
C LYS A 9 0.70 -5.64 10.70
N ASN A 10 -0.06 -5.81 11.77
CA ASN A 10 -1.51 -5.99 11.74
C ASN A 10 -2.24 -4.72 11.27
N GLU A 11 -1.85 -3.54 11.74
CA GLU A 11 -2.44 -2.28 11.26
C GLU A 11 -2.15 -2.06 9.77
N ILE A 12 -0.94 -2.41 9.32
CA ILE A 12 -0.56 -2.35 7.91
C ILE A 12 -1.39 -3.33 7.08
N ASP A 13 -1.58 -4.56 7.55
CA ASP A 13 -2.39 -5.57 6.86
C ASP A 13 -3.85 -5.13 6.75
N GLU A 14 -4.44 -4.63 7.84
CA GLU A 14 -5.80 -4.10 7.85
C GLU A 14 -5.94 -2.88 6.93
N LEU A 15 -4.94 -1.98 6.93
CA LEU A 15 -4.88 -0.82 6.04
C LEU A 15 -4.84 -1.24 4.57
N ILE A 16 -4.04 -2.26 4.24
CA ILE A 16 -3.94 -2.82 2.89
C ILE A 16 -5.26 -3.46 2.49
N ASN A 17 -5.89 -4.24 3.38
CA ASN A 17 -7.17 -4.88 3.10
C ASN A 17 -8.28 -3.85 2.87
N MET A 18 -8.36 -2.81 3.69
CA MET A 18 -9.30 -1.70 3.50
C MET A 18 -9.03 -0.93 2.20
N TYR A 19 -7.77 -0.66 1.89
CA TYR A 19 -7.39 -0.01 0.64
C TYR A 19 -7.77 -0.87 -0.57
N HIS A 20 -7.56 -2.18 -0.51
CA HIS A 20 -7.86 -3.12 -1.59
C HIS A 20 -9.38 -3.26 -1.82
N ASN A 21 -10.18 -3.27 -0.75
CA ASN A 21 -11.64 -3.28 -0.81
C ASN A 21 -12.26 -2.02 -1.44
N LYS A 22 -11.48 -0.94 -1.56
CA LYS A 22 -11.94 0.35 -2.08
C LYS A 22 -11.31 0.62 -3.46
N PRO A 23 -11.88 0.08 -4.54
CA PRO A 23 -11.33 0.27 -5.90
C PRO A 23 -11.30 1.75 -6.30
N GLU A 24 -12.13 2.63 -5.71
CA GLU A 24 -12.01 4.07 -5.98
C GLU A 24 -10.66 4.69 -5.59
N LEU A 25 -9.89 4.04 -4.72
CA LEU A 25 -8.59 4.54 -4.25
C LEU A 25 -7.41 4.13 -5.13
N TRP A 26 -7.51 3.00 -5.84
CA TRP A 26 -6.39 2.39 -6.56
C TRP A 26 -6.72 1.99 -7.99
N ASP A 27 -7.98 1.69 -8.29
CA ASP A 27 -8.42 1.17 -9.58
C ASP A 27 -8.65 2.33 -10.55
N VAL A 28 -7.62 2.63 -11.37
CA VAL A 28 -7.68 3.68 -12.39
C VAL A 28 -8.75 3.44 -13.46
N THR A 29 -9.23 2.20 -13.58
CA THR A 29 -10.28 1.77 -14.51
C THR A 29 -11.69 2.01 -13.98
N SER A 30 -11.86 2.19 -12.67
CA SER A 30 -13.14 2.46 -12.04
C SER A 30 -13.57 3.89 -12.33
N LYS A 31 -14.85 4.06 -12.70
CA LYS A 31 -15.45 5.39 -12.88
C LYS A 31 -15.30 6.27 -11.63
N GLY A 32 -15.26 5.63 -10.45
CA GLY A 32 -15.08 6.29 -9.15
C GLY A 32 -13.68 6.83 -8.88
N TYR A 33 -12.65 6.43 -9.64
CA TYR A 33 -11.29 6.94 -9.44
C TYR A 33 -11.16 8.43 -9.81
N LYS A 34 -12.00 8.90 -10.74
CA LYS A 34 -12.07 10.32 -11.11
C LYS A 34 -12.81 11.15 -10.06
N ASP A 35 -13.62 10.52 -9.21
CA ASP A 35 -14.40 11.18 -8.17
C ASP A 35 -13.52 11.50 -6.96
N ARG A 36 -13.02 12.74 -6.93
CA ARG A 36 -12.21 13.26 -5.81
C ARG A 36 -12.95 13.19 -4.47
N VAL A 37 -14.28 13.30 -4.49
CA VAL A 37 -15.12 13.22 -3.29
C VAL A 37 -15.09 11.80 -2.71
N LYS A 38 -15.35 10.77 -3.53
CA LYS A 38 -15.30 9.37 -3.10
C LYS A 38 -13.92 8.98 -2.58
N LYS A 39 -12.87 9.44 -3.24
CA LYS A 39 -11.49 9.20 -2.78
C LYS A 39 -11.23 9.81 -1.40
N ARG A 40 -11.68 11.05 -1.18
CA ARG A 40 -11.53 11.71 0.12
C ARG A 40 -12.34 10.99 1.19
N ASP A 41 -13.58 10.61 0.88
CA ASP A 41 -14.48 9.90 1.77
C ASP A 41 -13.92 8.54 2.19
N ALA A 42 -13.49 7.75 1.21
CA ALA A 42 -12.82 6.47 1.40
C ALA A 42 -11.56 6.57 2.27
N LEU A 43 -10.75 7.62 2.09
CA LEU A 43 -9.58 7.89 2.94
C LEU A 43 -9.96 8.39 4.33
N SER A 44 -11.04 9.17 4.44
CA SER A 44 -11.56 9.67 5.71
C SER A 44 -12.09 8.54 6.57
N ASP A 45 -12.80 7.59 5.98
CA ASP A 45 -13.29 6.38 6.66
C ASP A 45 -12.12 5.52 7.19
N ILE A 46 -11.05 5.38 6.41
CA ILE A 46 -9.81 4.72 6.87
C ILE A 46 -9.17 5.54 8.01
N ALA A 47 -9.08 6.86 7.85
CA ALA A 47 -8.48 7.72 8.86
C ALA A 47 -9.23 7.67 10.20
N GLU A 48 -10.57 7.67 10.16
CA GLU A 48 -11.43 7.51 11.33
C GLU A 48 -11.23 6.15 11.98
N LYS A 49 -11.16 5.06 11.19
CA LYS A 49 -10.92 3.71 11.70
C LYS A 49 -9.61 3.58 12.46
N PHE A 50 -8.54 4.20 11.97
CA PHE A 50 -7.22 4.18 12.60
C PHE A 50 -7.00 5.32 13.60
N GLU A 51 -8.02 6.13 13.89
CA GLU A 51 -7.94 7.32 14.74
C GLU A 51 -6.75 8.22 14.35
N THR A 52 -6.66 8.54 13.07
CA THR A 52 -5.56 9.33 12.51
C THR A 52 -6.07 10.33 11.47
N THR A 53 -5.14 11.11 10.91
CA THR A 53 -5.46 12.11 9.89
C THR A 53 -5.37 11.48 8.50
N VAL A 54 -6.27 11.90 7.60
CA VAL A 54 -6.25 11.54 6.17
C VAL A 54 -4.87 11.75 5.53
N GLU A 55 -4.15 12.80 5.95
CA GLU A 55 -2.79 13.10 5.47
C GLU A 55 -1.78 12.02 5.87
N GLU A 56 -1.85 11.52 7.11
CA GLU A 56 -0.97 10.47 7.61
C GLU A 56 -1.29 9.12 6.93
N ILE A 57 -2.56 8.78 6.77
CA ILE A 57 -3.00 7.62 5.96
C ILE A 57 -2.45 7.72 4.54
N THR A 58 -2.65 8.88 3.90
CA THR A 58 -2.23 9.07 2.51
C THR A 58 -0.71 8.93 2.37
N ARG A 59 0.07 9.54 3.29
CA ARG A 59 1.53 9.35 3.33
C ARG A 59 1.91 7.90 3.56
N LYS A 60 1.24 7.21 4.48
CA LYS A 60 1.55 5.82 4.84
C LYS A 60 1.26 4.88 3.67
N ILE A 61 0.07 4.99 3.06
CA ILE A 61 -0.31 4.24 1.86
C ILE A 61 0.68 4.52 0.74
N HIS A 62 1.08 5.79 0.53
CA HIS A 62 2.06 6.13 -0.50
C HIS A 62 3.40 5.42 -0.27
N LYS A 63 3.91 5.43 0.97
CA LYS A 63 5.13 4.71 1.34
C LYS A 63 5.00 3.20 1.14
N LEU A 64 3.90 2.62 1.61
CA LEU A 64 3.60 1.19 1.46
C LEU A 64 3.53 0.79 -0.01
N ARG A 65 2.85 1.58 -0.85
CA ARG A 65 2.73 1.33 -2.28
C ARG A 65 4.07 1.44 -2.99
N ASN A 66 4.91 2.40 -2.60
CA ASN A 66 6.26 2.53 -3.14
C ASN A 66 7.15 1.37 -2.72
N GLN A 67 7.05 0.93 -1.46
CA GLN A 67 7.77 -0.23 -0.93
C GLN A 67 7.32 -1.50 -1.65
N PHE A 68 6.02 -1.75 -1.74
CA PHE A 68 5.43 -2.87 -2.48
C PHE A 68 5.84 -2.86 -3.95
N ASN A 69 5.76 -1.73 -4.65
CA ASN A 69 6.13 -1.64 -6.06
C ASN A 69 7.64 -1.81 -6.27
N SER A 70 8.48 -1.37 -5.32
CA SER A 70 9.92 -1.61 -5.34
C SER A 70 10.23 -3.10 -5.16
N GLU A 71 9.61 -3.75 -4.17
CA GLU A 71 9.76 -5.19 -3.93
C GLU A 71 9.18 -6.00 -5.10
N PHE A 72 7.98 -5.68 -5.58
CA PHE A 72 7.37 -6.31 -6.76
C PHE A 72 8.21 -6.11 -8.02
N LYS A 73 8.83 -4.94 -8.23
CA LYS A 73 9.78 -4.71 -9.33
C LYS A 73 11.07 -5.50 -9.14
N LYS A 74 11.53 -5.77 -7.93
CA LYS A 74 12.69 -6.65 -7.69
C LYS A 74 12.34 -8.12 -7.95
N VAL A 75 11.15 -8.57 -7.55
CA VAL A 75 10.65 -9.92 -7.85
C VAL A 75 10.38 -10.09 -9.36
N GLY A 76 9.81 -9.07 -10.01
CA GLY A 76 9.51 -9.07 -11.45
C GLY A 76 10.73 -8.83 -12.35
N LYS A 77 11.79 -8.19 -11.84
CA LYS A 77 13.09 -8.08 -12.55
C LYS A 77 13.97 -9.27 -12.23
N LYS A 78 13.55 -10.47 -12.66
CA LYS A 78 14.51 -11.43 -13.21
C LYS A 78 15.05 -10.83 -14.50
N LYS A 79 16.03 -9.94 -14.38
CA LYS A 79 16.83 -9.50 -15.53
C LYS A 79 17.49 -10.75 -16.11
N SER A 80 17.21 -11.03 -17.37
CA SER A 80 17.92 -12.01 -18.18
C SER A 80 19.42 -11.78 -18.02
N GLY A 81 20.15 -12.76 -17.43
CA GLY A 81 21.62 -12.74 -17.38
C GLY A 81 22.30 -12.73 -15.99
N GLN A 82 21.79 -13.43 -14.98
CA GLN A 82 22.62 -13.87 -13.85
C GLN A 82 22.19 -15.26 -13.38
N SER A 83 23.19 -16.11 -13.17
CA SER A 83 23.10 -17.57 -13.02
C SER A 83 22.09 -18.05 -11.98
N ALA A 84 21.53 -19.21 -12.29
CA ALA A 84 20.74 -20.02 -11.39
C ALA A 84 21.59 -20.51 -10.21
N ASP A 85 21.57 -19.81 -9.08
CA ASP A 85 21.69 -20.39 -7.73
C ASP A 85 21.43 -19.33 -6.66
N GLU A 86 20.16 -19.12 -6.34
CA GLU A 86 19.65 -18.75 -5.02
C GLU A 86 18.18 -18.42 -5.24
N VAL A 87 17.34 -19.41 -4.95
CA VAL A 87 15.90 -19.20 -4.81
C VAL A 87 15.74 -18.13 -3.74
N TYR A 88 15.55 -16.87 -4.16
CA TYR A 88 15.20 -15.78 -3.26
C TYR A 88 13.81 -16.09 -2.70
N THR A 89 13.80 -16.85 -1.61
CA THR A 89 12.62 -17.05 -0.79
C THR A 89 12.29 -15.70 -0.18
N SER A 90 11.29 -15.04 -0.76
CA SER A 90 10.76 -13.76 -0.32
C SER A 90 10.64 -13.74 1.20
N LYS A 91 11.46 -12.92 1.87
CA LYS A 91 11.39 -12.65 3.32
C LYS A 91 10.19 -11.77 3.70
N TRP A 92 9.18 -11.70 2.83
CA TRP A 92 7.97 -10.92 3.03
C TRP A 92 6.83 -11.87 3.40
N PRO A 93 6.33 -11.80 4.64
CA PRO A 93 5.36 -12.77 5.18
C PRO A 93 3.92 -12.57 4.66
N TYR A 94 3.75 -11.86 3.55
CA TYR A 94 2.46 -11.60 2.90
C TYR A 94 2.39 -12.28 1.52
N PHE A 95 3.26 -13.26 1.27
CA PHE A 95 3.28 -14.10 0.09
C PHE A 95 3.00 -15.54 0.48
#